data_AF-A0A8X6J6M5-F1
#
_entry.id   AF-A0A8X6J6M5-F1
#
_cell.length_a   1.000
_cell.length_b   1.000
_cell.length_c   1.000
_cell.angle_alpha   90.00
_cell.angle_beta   90.00
_cell.angle_gamma   90.00
#
_symmetry.space_group_name_H-M   'P 1'
#
loop_
_entity.id
_entity.type
_entity.pdbx_description
1 polymer ?
#
loop_
_entity_poly.entity_id
_entity_poly.type
_entity_poly.pdbx_seq_one_letter_code
_entity_poly.pdbx_strand_id
1 'polypeptide(L)' 'MEEKDWTEDLVMDVDCGPGKVTTKRIVPLFQEVKKIVALDYLPSMIEKARTLNSHEKVEYHIGDFEDRHLK' A
#
# COMPACT_ATOMS: atom_id res chain seq x y z
N MET A 1 3.10 29.19 5.10
CA MET A 1 3.19 27.74 5.33
C MET A 1 4.13 27.22 4.27
N GLU A 2 5.21 26.53 4.64
CA GLU A 2 6.02 25.83 3.64
C GLU A 2 5.16 24.74 3.00
N GLU A 3 5.16 24.69 1.68
CA GLU A 3 4.56 23.62 0.90
C GLU A 3 5.44 22.39 1.12
N LYS A 4 4.84 21.29 1.61
CA LYS A 4 5.58 20.06 1.87
C LYS A 4 5.78 19.32 0.54
N ASP A 5 7.03 19.13 0.16
CA ASP A 5 7.42 18.28 -0.96
C ASP A 5 7.44 16.82 -0.50
N TRP A 6 6.54 16.01 -1.05
CA TRP A 6 6.41 14.58 -0.75
C TRP A 6 7.02 13.68 -1.84
N THR A 7 7.74 14.25 -2.81
CA THR A 7 8.15 13.52 -4.02
C THR A 7 9.12 12.37 -3.77
N GLU A 8 9.89 12.42 -2.67
CA GLU A 8 10.75 11.32 -2.24
C GLU A 8 10.12 10.42 -1.17
N ASP A 9 8.95 10.79 -0.66
CA ASP A 9 8.27 10.04 0.40
C ASP A 9 7.54 8.80 -0.14
N LEU A 10 7.25 7.90 0.80
CA LEU A 10 6.55 6.65 0.56
C LEU A 10 5.30 6.57 1.43
N VAL A 11 4.25 5.98 0.89
CA VAL A 11 3.04 5.62 1.66
C VAL A 11 3.01 4.13 1.87
N MET A 12 2.72 3.69 3.10
CA MET A 12 2.54 2.29 3.43
C MET A 12 1.08 2.00 3.75
N ASP A 13 0.51 1.03 3.04
CA ASP A 13 -0.86 0.53 3.23
C ASP A 13 -0.79 -0.87 3.84
N VAL A 14 -1.11 -1.00 5.13
CA VAL A 14 -1.02 -2.26 5.88
C VAL A 14 -2.40 -2.92 5.93
N ASP A 15 -2.44 -4.24 5.74
CA ASP A 15 -3.68 -5.02 5.55
C ASP A 15 -4.44 -4.56 4.28
N CYS A 16 -3.72 -4.45 3.17
CA CYS A 16 -4.25 -3.85 1.94
C CYS A 16 -5.36 -4.69 1.27
N GLY A 17 -5.55 -5.95 1.70
CA GLY A 17 -6.50 -6.88 1.13
C GLY A 17 -6.26 -7.06 -0.37
N PRO A 18 -7.32 -7.13 -1.19
CA PRO A 18 -7.18 -7.22 -2.65
C PRO A 18 -6.79 -5.88 -3.30
N GLY A 19 -6.35 -4.85 -2.57
CA GLY A 19 -5.82 -3.60 -3.13
C GLY A 19 -6.86 -2.57 -3.63
N LYS A 20 -8.17 -2.81 -3.42
CA LYS A 20 -9.25 -1.91 -3.90
C LYS A 20 -9.19 -0.52 -3.26
N VAL A 21 -8.87 -0.45 -1.96
CA VAL A 21 -8.75 0.83 -1.25
C VAL A 21 -7.48 1.54 -1.70
N THR A 22 -6.37 0.81 -1.81
CA THR A 22 -5.08 1.30 -2.31
C THR A 22 -5.24 2.05 -3.63
N THR A 23 -5.85 1.43 -4.64
CA THR A 23 -5.98 2.04 -5.97
C THR A 23 -7.07 3.10 -6.06
N LYS A 24 -8.23 2.89 -5.42
CA LYS A 24 -9.37 3.81 -5.57
C LYS A 24 -9.37 4.99 -4.63
N ARG A 25 -8.59 4.95 -3.54
CA ARG A 25 -8.57 5.99 -2.50
C ARG A 25 -7.17 6.48 -2.20
N ILE A 26 -6.20 5.61 -1.98
CA ILE A 26 -4.85 6.03 -1.57
C ILE A 26 -4.10 6.67 -2.75
N VAL A 27 -4.05 6.01 -3.91
CA VAL A 27 -3.37 6.54 -5.11
C VAL A 27 -3.85 7.96 -5.48
N PRO A 28 -5.16 8.28 -5.54
CA PRO A 28 -5.61 9.64 -5.85
C PRO A 28 -5.26 10.69 -4.80
N LEU A 29 -5.06 10.30 -3.53
CA LEU A 29 -4.73 11.22 -2.44
C LEU A 29 -3.23 11.50 -2.36
N PHE A 30 -2.40 10.56 -2.78
CA PHE A 30 -0.95 10.62 -2.70
C PHE A 30 -0.35 10.54 -4.10
N GLN A 31 -0.68 11.52 -4.95
CA GLN A 31 -0.19 11.54 -6.33
C GLN A 31 1.29 11.92 -6.44
N GLU A 32 1.78 12.72 -5.49
CA GLU A 32 3.15 13.26 -5.55
C GLU A 32 4.18 12.29 -4.98
N VAL A 33 3.76 11.32 -4.17
CA VAL A 33 4.69 10.38 -3.52
C VAL A 33 5.39 9.48 -4.54
N LYS A 34 6.61 9.09 -4.19
CA LYS A 34 7.45 8.23 -5.03
C LYS A 34 6.79 6.90 -5.35
N LYS A 35 6.19 6.28 -4.33
CA LYS A 35 5.59 4.94 -4.41
C LYS A 35 4.69 4.67 -3.20
N ILE A 36 3.73 3.77 -3.41
CA ILE A 36 2.90 3.17 -2.37
C ILE A 36 3.33 1.71 -2.21
N VAL A 37 3.65 1.33 -0.99
CA VAL A 37 3.97 -0.05 -0.59
C VAL A 37 2.76 -0.61 0.14
N ALA A 38 2.10 -1.59 -0.47
CA ALA A 38 0.90 -2.22 0.05
C ALA A 38 1.20 -3.65 0.53
N LEU A 39 0.86 -3.93 1.79
CA LEU A 39 1.23 -5.15 2.50
C LEU A 39 -0.02 -5.88 2.99
N ASP A 40 0.00 -7.20 2.87
CA ASP A 40 -1.01 -8.09 3.44
C ASP A 40 -0.33 -9.38 3.92
N TYR A 41 -0.81 -9.98 5.00
CA TYR A 41 -0.26 -11.21 5.53
C TYR A 41 -0.70 -12.44 4.71
N LEU A 42 -1.82 -12.34 4.00
CA LEU A 42 -2.37 -13.41 3.16
C LEU A 42 -1.78 -13.34 1.74
N PRO A 43 -1.02 -14.36 1.30
CA PRO A 43 -0.52 -14.43 -0.07
C PRO A 43 -1.64 -14.33 -1.12
N SER A 44 -2.80 -14.94 -0.83
CA SER A 44 -3.97 -14.90 -1.72
C SER A 44 -4.56 -13.50 -1.90
N MET A 45 -4.37 -12.58 -0.95
CA MET A 45 -4.78 -11.18 -1.10
C MET A 45 -3.81 -10.43 -2.00
N ILE A 46 -2.51 -10.64 -1.82
CA ILE A 46 -1.48 -10.06 -2.68
C ILE A 46 -1.62 -10.52 -4.14
N GLU A 47 -1.92 -11.79 -4.38
CA GLU A 47 -2.21 -12.30 -5.74
C GLU A 47 -3.42 -11.60 -6.36
N LYS A 48 -4.53 -11.46 -5.62
CA LYS A 48 -5.72 -10.72 -6.07
C LYS A 48 -5.42 -9.25 -6.31
N ALA A 49 -4.60 -8.63 -5.46
CA ALA A 49 -4.25 -7.22 -5.57
C ALA A 49 -3.43 -6.93 -6.83
N ARG A 50 -2.42 -7.77 -7.12
CA ARG A 50 -1.59 -7.67 -8.33
C ARG A 50 -2.39 -7.87 -9.61
N THR A 51 -3.42 -8.71 -9.59
CA THR A 51 -4.24 -9.05 -10.77
C THR A 51 -5.40 -8.08 -11.00
N LEU A 52 -6.09 -7.67 -9.94
CA LEU A 52 -7.33 -6.88 -10.03
C LEU A 52 -7.12 -5.37 -9.82
N ASN A 53 -6.03 -4.99 -9.15
CA ASN A 53 -5.78 -3.62 -8.69
C ASN A 53 -4.30 -3.22 -8.92
N SER A 54 -3.73 -3.56 -10.07
CA SER A 54 -2.40 -3.11 -10.45
C SER A 54 -2.37 -1.60 -10.72
N HIS A 55 -1.26 -0.97 -10.35
CA HIS A 55 -1.01 0.44 -10.64
C HIS A 55 0.51 0.67 -10.65
N GLU A 56 1.01 1.54 -11.53
CA GLU A 56 2.46 1.76 -11.72
C GLU A 56 3.17 2.24 -10.43
N LYS A 57 2.45 2.97 -9.58
CA LYS A 57 2.95 3.49 -8.29
C LYS A 57 2.78 2.53 -7.11
N VAL A 58 2.16 1.37 -7.28
CA VAL A 58 1.84 0.47 -6.16
C VAL A 58 2.65 -0.81 -6.25
N GLU A 59 3.36 -1.14 -5.18
CA GLU A 59 3.98 -2.45 -5.00
C GLU A 59 3.26 -3.25 -3.92
N TYR A 60 2.87 -4.46 -4.28
CA TYR A 60 2.23 -5.40 -3.35
C TYR A 60 3.24 -6.41 -2.82
N HIS A 61 3.33 -6.52 -1.49
CA HIS A 61 4.26 -7.40 -0.79
C HIS A 61 3.54 -8.22 0.28
N ILE A 62 4.01 -9.45 0.51
CA ILE A 62 3.52 -10.25 1.65
C ILE A 62 4.27 -9.78 2.90
N GLY A 63 3.55 -9.46 3.97
CA GLY A 63 4.15 -9.01 5.23
C GLY A 63 3.36 -9.49 6.44
N ASP A 64 4.05 -10.05 7.42
CA ASP A 64 3.49 -10.38 8.74
C ASP A 64 3.62 -9.14 9.64
N PHE A 65 2.49 -8.68 10.17
CA PHE A 65 2.38 -7.52 11.04
C PHE A 65 1.70 -7.84 12.37
N GLU A 66 1.65 -9.13 12.74
CA GLU A 66 1.18 -9.55 14.06
C GLU A 66 2.20 -9.19 15.14
N ASP A 67 1.73 -8.53 16.22
CA ASP A 67 2.51 -8.41 17.44
C ASP A 67 2.36 -9.70 18.27
N ARG A 68 3.32 -10.61 18.10
CA ARG A 68 3.37 -11.89 18.81
C ARG A 68 3.70 -11.76 20.30
N HIS A 69 3.86 -10.54 20.82
CA HIS A 69 4.14 -10.26 22.23
C HIS A 69 2.95 -9.73 23.03
N LEU A 70 1.80 -9.46 22.38
CA LEU A 70 0.54 -9.20 23.07
C LEU A 70 -0.08 -10.54 23.50
N LYS A 71 0.14 -10.92 24.77
CA LYS A 71 -0.49 -12.07 25.42
C LYS A 71 -1.92 -11.77 25.85
#